data_AF-A0A954RSS1-F1
#
_entry.id   AF-A0A954RSS1-F1
#
_cell.length_a   1.000
_cell.length_b   1.000
_cell.length_c   1.000
_cell.angle_alpha   90.00
_cell.angle_beta   90.00
_cell.angle_gamma   90.00
#
_symmetry.space_group_name_H-M   'P 1'
#
loop_
_entity.id
_entity.type
_entity.pdbx_description
1 polymer ?
#
loop_
_entity_poly.entity_id
_entity_poly.type
_entity_poly.pdbx_seq_one_letter_code
_entity_poly.pdbx_strand_id
1 'polypeptide(L)'
;GLFSQCLGGISQYAAITKHPQLFENVLCMCSPMVPNMPAVFEAFSELQGISQYQELIDLELIKMGGFPAADMAGELWASAVKMPVLMWQVLEDSWTKNPEDAQKTFDLLSSEEKELVWIENTPRRFKDGYNYFGRYPEKVIPFFDKYMK
;
A
#
# COMPACT_ATOMS: atom_id res chain seq x y z
N GLY A 1 -2.53 -4.58 16.92
CA GLY A 1 -2.11 -4.59 15.51
C GLY A 1 -2.83 -3.52 14.75
N LEU A 2 -2.28 -3.07 13.63
CA LEU A 2 -2.90 -2.10 12.72
C LEU A 2 -3.49 -2.80 11.49
N PHE A 3 -4.53 -2.22 10.92
CA PHE A 3 -5.05 -2.59 9.61
C PHE A 3 -5.10 -1.33 8.74
N SER A 4 -4.16 -1.22 7.81
CA SER A 4 -3.85 0.03 7.10
C SER A 4 -4.07 -0.16 5.59
N GLN A 5 -5.31 0.07 5.14
CA GLN A 5 -5.72 -0.19 3.77
C GLN A 5 -5.37 0.96 2.81
N CYS A 6 -4.78 0.62 1.66
CA CYS A 6 -4.55 1.54 0.54
C CYS A 6 -3.77 2.80 0.94
N LEU A 7 -4.29 4.00 0.62
CA LEU A 7 -3.73 5.29 1.04
C LEU A 7 -3.60 5.43 2.56
N GLY A 8 -4.43 4.73 3.33
CA GLY A 8 -4.29 4.62 4.78
C GLY A 8 -2.97 3.94 5.17
N GLY A 9 -2.52 2.95 4.40
CA GLY A 9 -1.19 2.34 4.55
C GLY A 9 -0.04 3.31 4.30
N ILE A 10 -0.10 4.08 3.21
CA ILE A 10 0.90 5.12 2.91
C ILE A 10 0.98 6.13 4.06
N SER A 11 -0.19 6.61 4.49
CA SER A 11 -0.30 7.56 5.60
C SER A 11 0.27 6.99 6.90
N GLN A 12 0.02 5.70 7.16
CA GLN A 12 0.57 5.01 8.32
C GLN A 12 2.09 4.89 8.26
N TYR A 13 2.65 4.55 7.11
CA TYR A 13 4.11 4.41 6.94
C TYR A 13 4.80 5.77 7.13
N ALA A 14 4.22 6.83 6.56
CA ALA A 14 4.69 8.20 6.77
C ALA A 14 4.59 8.61 8.24
N ALA A 15 3.50 8.27 8.94
CA ALA A 15 3.33 8.56 10.36
C ALA A 15 4.36 7.82 11.22
N ILE A 16 4.60 6.54 10.95
CA ILE A 16 5.64 5.73 11.62
C ILE A 16 7.01 6.35 11.40
N THR A 17 7.30 6.83 10.19
CA THR A 17 8.58 7.50 9.88
C THR A 17 8.75 8.79 10.67
N LYS A 18 7.72 9.64 10.71
CA LYS A 18 7.78 10.98 11.31
C LYS A 18 7.69 10.97 12.83
N HIS A 19 6.97 10.00 13.40
CA HIS A 19 6.70 9.92 14.83
C HIS A 19 6.81 8.47 15.34
N PRO A 20 7.99 7.81 15.20
CA PRO A 20 8.16 6.40 15.52
C PRO A 20 7.80 6.05 16.98
N GLN A 21 8.02 6.98 17.91
CA GLN A 21 7.70 6.82 19.32
C GLN A 21 6.21 6.57 19.59
N LEU A 22 5.31 7.03 18.70
CA LEU A 22 3.86 6.80 18.84
C LEU A 22 3.44 5.39 18.41
N PHE A 23 4.37 4.62 17.83
CA PHE A 23 4.11 3.28 17.27
C PHE A 23 4.94 2.18 17.95
N GLU A 24 5.68 2.48 19.02
CA GLU A 24 6.49 1.50 19.76
C GLU A 24 5.67 0.32 20.32
N ASN A 25 4.40 0.55 20.64
CA ASN A 25 3.47 -0.47 21.13
C ASN A 25 2.68 -1.18 20.02
N VAL A 26 2.95 -0.89 18.74
CA VAL A 26 2.31 -1.58 17.63
C VAL A 26 2.99 -2.92 17.38
N LEU A 27 2.28 -3.99 17.73
CA LEU A 27 2.81 -5.35 17.69
C LEU A 27 2.89 -5.96 16.28
N CYS A 28 2.05 -5.52 15.35
CA CYS A 28 1.98 -6.02 13.97
C CYS A 28 1.10 -5.11 13.10
N MET A 29 1.19 -5.26 11.78
CA MET A 29 0.40 -4.50 10.83
C MET A 29 -0.05 -5.36 9.65
N CYS A 30 -1.32 -5.25 9.29
CA CYS A 30 -1.84 -5.68 8.00
C CYS A 30 -1.89 -4.47 7.05
N SER A 31 -1.31 -4.61 5.86
CA SER A 31 -1.18 -3.54 4.86
C SER A 31 -1.85 -3.91 3.52
N PRO A 32 -3.19 -4.02 3.45
CA PRO A 32 -3.90 -4.29 2.20
C PRO A 32 -3.69 -3.20 1.15
N MET A 33 -3.43 -3.60 -0.09
CA MET A 33 -3.59 -2.76 -1.28
C MET A 33 -2.85 -1.41 -1.24
N VAL A 34 -1.76 -1.28 -0.48
CA VAL A 34 -0.92 -0.07 -0.42
C VAL A 34 -0.30 0.18 -1.80
N PRO A 35 -0.61 1.30 -2.47
CA PRO A 35 -0.06 1.62 -3.78
C PRO A 35 1.14 2.58 -3.68
N ASN A 36 1.81 2.81 -4.80
CA ASN A 36 2.52 4.08 -5.02
C ASN A 36 1.69 4.96 -5.96
N MET A 37 1.38 6.19 -5.55
CA MET A 37 0.54 7.08 -6.36
C MET A 37 1.08 7.43 -7.75
N PRO A 38 2.41 7.47 -8.02
CA PRO A 38 2.90 7.60 -9.38
C PRO A 38 2.39 6.48 -10.30
N ALA A 39 2.45 5.22 -9.86
CA ALA A 39 1.97 4.08 -10.64
C ALA A 39 0.45 4.12 -10.85
N VAL A 40 -0.31 4.62 -9.87
CA VAL A 40 -1.76 4.82 -9.99
C VAL A 40 -2.05 5.86 -11.07
N PHE A 41 -1.46 7.05 -10.99
CA PHE A 41 -1.71 8.10 -11.98
C PHE A 41 -1.20 7.74 -13.38
N GLU A 42 -0.07 7.05 -13.48
CA GLU A 42 0.42 6.51 -14.74
C GLU A 42 -0.60 5.54 -15.37
N ALA A 43 -1.10 4.57 -14.61
CA ALA A 43 -2.13 3.64 -15.10
C ALA A 43 -3.39 4.37 -15.59
N PHE A 44 -3.90 5.35 -14.84
CA PHE A 44 -5.10 6.10 -15.23
C PHE A 44 -4.89 7.05 -16.41
N SER A 45 -3.71 7.67 -16.48
CA SER A 45 -3.37 8.59 -17.57
C SER A 45 -3.11 7.84 -18.88
N GLU A 46 -2.54 6.63 -18.83
CA GLU A 46 -2.38 5.75 -19.99
C GLU A 46 -3.73 5.33 -20.57
N LEU A 47 -4.67 4.91 -19.72
CA LEU A 47 -6.03 4.59 -20.14
C LEU A 47 -6.75 5.76 -20.83
N GLN A 48 -6.37 6.99 -20.51
CA GLN A 48 -6.94 8.22 -21.07
C GLN A 48 -6.11 8.80 -22.23
N GLY A 49 -4.95 8.22 -22.56
CA GLY A 49 -4.05 8.72 -23.60
C GLY A 49 -3.36 10.05 -23.25
N ILE A 50 -3.12 10.29 -21.96
CA ILE A 50 -2.60 11.56 -21.41
C ILE A 50 -1.35 11.37 -20.53
N SER A 51 -0.64 10.25 -20.68
CA SER A 51 0.54 9.91 -19.85
C SER A 51 1.62 11.00 -19.83
N GLN A 52 1.74 11.81 -20.88
CA GLN A 52 2.70 12.91 -20.99
C GLN A 52 2.43 14.09 -20.04
N TYR A 53 1.29 14.12 -19.35
CA TYR A 53 0.86 15.25 -18.53
C TYR A 53 0.98 14.99 -17.01
N GLN A 54 1.84 14.08 -16.56
CA GLN A 54 2.01 13.80 -15.12
C GLN A 54 2.31 15.06 -14.29
N GLU A 55 3.22 15.92 -14.77
CA GLU A 55 3.57 17.16 -14.06
C GLU A 55 2.39 18.13 -13.95
N LEU A 56 1.50 18.17 -14.95
CA LEU A 56 0.27 18.97 -14.90
C LEU A 56 -0.74 18.38 -13.92
N ILE A 57 -0.85 17.04 -13.86
CA ILE A 57 -1.69 16.37 -12.86
C ILE A 57 -1.21 16.75 -11.45
N ASP A 58 0.10 16.68 -11.20
CA ASP A 58 0.69 17.11 -9.92
C ASP A 58 0.42 18.58 -9.62
N LEU A 59 0.56 19.47 -10.61
CA LEU A 59 0.26 20.89 -10.45
C LEU A 59 -1.20 21.12 -10.04
N GLU A 60 -2.15 20.42 -10.66
CA GLU A 60 -3.57 20.54 -10.30
C GLU A 60 -3.86 19.97 -8.90
N LEU A 61 -3.21 18.87 -8.50
CA LEU A 61 -3.29 18.34 -7.14
C LEU A 61 -2.80 19.36 -6.11
N ILE A 62 -1.64 19.99 -6.35
CA ILE A 62 -1.07 21.00 -5.44
C ILE A 62 -1.98 22.23 -5.33
N LYS A 63 -2.58 22.69 -6.43
CA LYS A 63 -3.56 23.80 -6.40
C LYS A 63 -4.78 23.48 -5.53
N MET A 64 -5.16 22.20 -5.43
CA MET A 64 -6.24 21.74 -4.55
C MET A 64 -5.77 21.48 -3.10
N GLY A 65 -4.51 21.76 -2.77
CA GLY A 65 -3.92 21.50 -1.45
C GLY A 65 -3.46 20.07 -1.24
N GLY A 66 -3.32 19.30 -2.33
CA GLY A 66 -2.73 17.97 -2.32
C GLY A 66 -1.20 17.99 -2.33
N PHE A 67 -0.61 16.81 -2.53
CA PHE A 67 0.83 16.61 -2.63
C PHE A 67 1.19 16.10 -4.04
N PRO A 68 2.44 16.29 -4.50
CA PRO A 68 2.95 15.60 -5.66
C PRO A 68 2.76 14.09 -5.54
N ALA A 69 2.48 13.41 -6.66
CA ALA A 69 2.32 11.95 -6.69
C ALA A 69 3.52 11.23 -6.11
N ALA A 70 4.73 11.71 -6.43
CA ALA A 70 5.98 11.16 -5.93
C ALA A 70 6.04 11.13 -4.40
N ASP A 71 5.48 12.13 -3.71
CA ASP A 71 5.48 12.23 -2.25
C ASP A 71 4.41 11.33 -1.59
N MET A 72 3.48 10.81 -2.38
CA MET A 72 2.39 9.93 -1.96
C MET A 72 2.68 8.47 -2.32
N ALA A 73 3.94 8.05 -2.23
CA ALA A 73 4.35 6.68 -2.53
C ALA A 73 4.65 5.89 -1.24
N GLY A 74 4.06 4.69 -1.11
CA GLY A 74 4.30 3.81 0.04
C GLY A 74 5.77 3.40 0.18
N GLU A 75 6.46 3.22 -0.94
CA GLU A 75 7.88 2.84 -0.99
C GLU A 75 8.81 3.84 -0.30
N LEU A 76 8.47 5.14 -0.31
CA LEU A 76 9.28 6.19 0.33
C LEU A 76 9.45 5.96 1.83
N TRP A 77 8.42 5.40 2.45
CA TRP A 77 8.28 5.31 3.91
C TRP A 77 8.37 3.86 4.42
N ALA A 78 8.42 2.88 3.50
CA ALA A 78 8.39 1.46 3.82
C ALA A 78 9.53 1.03 4.77
N SER A 79 10.72 1.62 4.63
CA SER A 79 11.89 1.28 5.46
C SER A 79 11.73 1.65 6.94
N ALA A 80 10.80 2.54 7.29
CA ALA A 80 10.51 2.83 8.70
C ALA A 80 9.64 1.76 9.37
N VAL A 81 8.97 0.91 8.58
CA VAL A 81 8.08 -0.13 9.07
C VAL A 81 8.92 -1.35 9.47
N LYS A 82 9.03 -1.59 10.79
CA LYS A 82 9.85 -2.65 11.38
C LYS A 82 9.04 -3.74 12.10
N MET A 83 7.81 -3.44 12.49
CA MET A 83 6.91 -4.43 13.09
C MET A 83 6.53 -5.50 12.06
N PRO A 84 6.13 -6.71 12.48
CA PRO A 84 5.63 -7.75 11.59
C PRO A 84 4.55 -7.25 10.62
N VAL A 85 4.62 -7.64 9.35
CA VAL A 85 3.72 -7.17 8.29
C VAL A 85 3.08 -8.32 7.52
N LEU A 86 1.76 -8.28 7.39
CA LEU A 86 1.03 -9.05 6.37
C LEU A 86 0.48 -8.09 5.31
N MET A 87 0.99 -8.18 4.10
CA MET A 87 0.59 -7.35 2.96
C MET A 87 -0.16 -8.23 1.96
N TRP A 88 -1.16 -7.67 1.27
CA TRP A 88 -1.77 -8.36 0.13
C TRP A 88 -2.19 -7.39 -0.95
N GLN A 89 -2.07 -7.86 -2.19
CA GLN A 89 -2.18 -7.06 -3.40
C GLN A 89 -2.85 -7.90 -4.49
N VAL A 90 -3.59 -7.25 -5.38
CA VAL A 90 -4.10 -7.91 -6.59
C VAL A 90 -2.98 -8.00 -7.63
N LEU A 91 -2.70 -9.18 -8.17
CA LEU A 91 -1.58 -9.38 -9.08
C LEU A 91 -1.76 -8.61 -10.39
N GLU A 92 -2.96 -8.69 -10.98
CA GLU A 92 -3.31 -8.04 -12.26
C GLU A 92 -4.12 -6.76 -12.03
N ASP A 93 -3.78 -5.98 -11.00
CA ASP A 93 -4.58 -4.85 -10.54
C ASP A 93 -4.74 -3.76 -11.60
N SER A 94 -5.96 -3.48 -12.01
CA SER A 94 -6.29 -2.40 -12.97
C SER A 94 -5.96 -0.98 -12.50
N TRP A 95 -5.66 -0.79 -11.22
CA TRP A 95 -5.40 0.52 -10.62
C TRP A 95 -3.91 0.80 -10.34
N THR A 96 -3.00 -0.14 -10.60
CA THR A 96 -1.55 0.09 -10.46
C THR A 96 -0.76 -0.81 -11.41
N LYS A 97 0.57 -0.81 -11.30
CA LYS A 97 1.50 -1.60 -12.11
C LYS A 97 2.08 -2.77 -11.31
N ASN A 98 1.22 -3.72 -10.94
CA ASN A 98 1.65 -4.95 -10.27
C ASN A 98 2.18 -5.98 -11.28
N PRO A 99 3.14 -6.85 -10.89
CA PRO A 99 3.67 -7.01 -9.53
C PRO A 99 4.73 -5.98 -9.10
N GLU A 100 5.37 -5.27 -10.04
CA GLU A 100 6.54 -4.41 -9.76
C GLU A 100 6.29 -3.37 -8.66
N ASP A 101 5.18 -2.64 -8.74
CA ASP A 101 4.85 -1.54 -7.82
C ASP A 101 4.73 -2.00 -6.36
N ALA A 102 3.91 -3.03 -6.12
CA ALA A 102 3.73 -3.60 -4.80
C ALA A 102 4.96 -4.35 -4.29
N GLN A 103 5.66 -5.09 -5.17
CA GLN A 103 6.86 -5.84 -4.78
C GLN A 103 7.97 -4.88 -4.32
N LYS A 104 8.17 -3.77 -5.02
CA LYS A 104 9.12 -2.73 -4.64
C LYS A 104 8.84 -2.17 -3.24
N THR A 105 7.57 -1.87 -2.95
CA THR A 105 7.15 -1.42 -1.61
C THR A 105 7.41 -2.51 -0.55
N PHE A 106 7.06 -3.76 -0.84
CA PHE A 106 7.24 -4.88 0.07
C PHE A 106 8.72 -5.16 0.38
N ASP A 107 9.58 -5.12 -0.64
CA ASP A 107 11.01 -5.39 -0.50
C ASP A 107 11.68 -4.36 0.41
N LEU A 108 11.25 -3.09 0.34
CA LEU A 108 11.76 -1.99 1.16
C LEU A 108 11.30 -2.01 2.62
N LEU A 109 10.28 -2.80 2.99
CA LEU A 109 9.88 -2.96 4.39
C LEU A 109 11.06 -3.49 5.21
N SER A 110 11.37 -2.82 6.32
CA SER A 110 12.43 -3.24 7.25
C SER A 110 11.94 -4.24 8.32
N SER A 111 10.76 -4.81 8.14
CA SER A 111 10.25 -5.90 8.98
C SER A 111 11.02 -7.19 8.69
N GLU A 112 11.46 -7.86 9.76
CA GLU A 112 12.07 -9.20 9.70
C GLU A 112 11.02 -10.29 9.45
N GLU A 113 9.78 -10.05 9.87
CA GLU A 113 8.65 -10.97 9.71
C GLU A 113 7.63 -10.32 8.77
N LYS A 114 7.76 -10.58 7.46
CA LYS A 114 6.85 -10.03 6.44
C LYS A 114 6.40 -11.08 5.43
N GLU A 115 5.13 -11.00 5.04
CA GLU A 115 4.53 -11.84 4.00
C GLU A 115 3.74 -10.97 3.01
N LEU A 116 3.88 -11.26 1.72
CA LEU A 116 3.09 -10.68 0.64
C LEU A 116 2.20 -11.77 0.02
N VAL A 117 0.89 -11.53 0.04
CA VAL A 117 -0.09 -12.40 -0.61
C VAL A 117 -0.55 -11.78 -1.92
N TRP A 118 -0.40 -12.51 -3.02
CA TRP A 118 -0.96 -12.13 -4.31
C TRP A 118 -2.38 -12.69 -4.46
N ILE A 119 -3.31 -11.80 -4.78
CA ILE A 119 -4.67 -12.15 -5.16
C ILE A 119 -4.69 -12.26 -6.68
N GLU A 120 -4.83 -13.48 -7.16
CA GLU A 120 -4.75 -13.83 -8.57
C GLU A 120 -6.15 -13.98 -9.20
N ASN A 121 -6.20 -14.09 -10.54
CA ASN A 121 -7.42 -14.32 -11.33
C ASN A 121 -8.47 -13.19 -11.21
N THR A 122 -8.04 -11.96 -10.95
CA THR A 122 -8.92 -10.78 -10.95
C THR A 122 -8.11 -9.50 -11.16
N PRO A 123 -8.66 -8.52 -11.90
CA PRO A 123 -8.09 -7.18 -11.96
C PRO A 123 -8.73 -6.19 -10.96
N ARG A 124 -9.67 -6.64 -10.12
CA ARG A 124 -10.58 -5.75 -9.38
C ARG A 124 -10.09 -5.46 -7.95
N ARG A 125 -9.33 -4.38 -7.78
CA ARG A 125 -8.90 -3.85 -6.47
C ARG A 125 -10.00 -3.77 -5.41
N PHE A 126 -11.08 -3.04 -5.69
CA PHE A 126 -12.11 -2.79 -4.66
C PHE A 126 -13.05 -3.98 -4.44
N LYS A 127 -13.41 -4.70 -5.50
CA LYS A 127 -14.31 -5.84 -5.36
C LYS A 127 -13.62 -7.02 -4.68
N ASP A 128 -12.38 -7.32 -5.06
CA ASP A 128 -11.72 -8.56 -4.66
C ASP A 128 -10.54 -8.28 -3.70
N GLY A 129 -9.71 -7.25 -3.95
CA GLY A 129 -8.63 -6.86 -3.05
C GLY A 129 -9.09 -6.38 -1.68
N TYR A 130 -10.01 -5.40 -1.64
CA TYR A 130 -10.50 -4.83 -0.37
C TYR A 130 -11.33 -5.84 0.44
N ASN A 131 -12.03 -6.75 -0.24
CA ASN A 131 -12.85 -7.77 0.39
C ASN A 131 -12.09 -9.09 0.67
N TYR A 132 -10.80 -9.18 0.33
CA TYR A 132 -10.01 -10.40 0.49
C TYR A 132 -10.10 -10.94 1.92
N PHE A 133 -9.83 -10.10 2.91
CA PHE A 133 -9.90 -10.51 4.32
C PHE A 133 -11.30 -11.01 4.71
N GLY A 134 -12.36 -10.33 4.27
CA GLY A 134 -13.73 -10.75 4.57
C GLY A 134 -14.14 -12.07 3.92
N ARG A 135 -13.48 -12.49 2.83
CA ARG A 135 -13.75 -13.75 2.12
C ARG A 135 -12.80 -14.88 2.50
N TYR A 136 -11.56 -14.52 2.84
CA TYR A 136 -10.45 -15.44 3.09
C TYR A 136 -9.71 -15.03 4.37
N PRO A 137 -10.34 -15.22 5.55
CA PRO A 137 -9.77 -14.82 6.83
C PRO A 137 -8.56 -15.68 7.28
N GLU A 138 -8.27 -16.78 6.59
CA GLU A 138 -7.37 -17.85 7.04
C GLU A 138 -5.91 -17.43 7.16
N LYS A 139 -5.49 -16.35 6.49
CA LYS A 139 -4.15 -15.76 6.69
C LYS A 139 -4.15 -14.64 7.70
N VAL A 140 -5.18 -13.81 7.70
CA VAL A 140 -5.22 -12.56 8.48
C VAL A 140 -5.50 -12.83 9.95
N ILE A 141 -6.47 -13.70 10.28
CA ILE A 141 -6.79 -14.01 11.68
C ILE A 141 -5.61 -14.68 12.39
N PRO A 142 -4.98 -15.74 11.85
CA PRO A 142 -3.83 -16.36 12.51
C PRO A 142 -2.63 -15.42 12.62
N PHE A 143 -2.42 -14.52 11.66
CA PHE A 143 -1.38 -13.49 11.76
C PHE A 143 -1.61 -12.58 12.97
N PHE A 144 -2.83 -12.05 13.15
CA PHE A 144 -3.14 -11.26 14.34
C PHE A 144 -3.02 -12.08 15.63
N ASP A 145 -3.52 -13.31 15.65
CA ASP A 145 -3.41 -14.22 16.81
C ASP A 145 -1.95 -14.57 17.16
N LYS A 146 -1.03 -14.54 16.19
CA LYS A 146 0.40 -14.79 16.43
C LYS A 146 1.05 -13.62 17.18
N TYR A 147 0.75 -12.38 16.81
CA TYR A 147 1.49 -11.20 17.30
C TYR A 147 0.74 -10.34 18.32
N MET A 148 -0.58 -10.47 18.49
CA MET A 148 -1.38 -9.63 19.39
C MET A 148 -1.74 -10.29 20.73
N LYS A 149 -1.09 -11.40 21.09
CA LYS A 149 -1.32 -12.08 22.37
C LYS A 149 -0.61 -11.41 23.53
#